data_AF-A0A6L5Y889-F1
#
_entry.id   AF-A0A6L5Y889-F1
#
_cell.length_a   1.000
_cell.length_b   1.000
_cell.length_c   1.000
_cell.angle_alpha   90.00
_cell.angle_beta   90.00
_cell.angle_gamma   90.00
#
_symmetry.space_group_name_H-M   'P 1'
#
loop_
_entity.id
_entity.type
_entity.pdbx_description
1 polymer ?
#
loop_
_entity_poly.entity_id
_entity_poly.type
_entity_poly.pdbx_seq_one_letter_code
_entity_poly.pdbx_strand_id
1 'polypeptide(L)'
;MSFALTKENAVIFGQRVNAVVRGYIEVQNSIFKFSFLKALGLKRVDPAAAAAKAGALRTEAQSMLDEVRELKLEAGDPLHEFFMTMRPYLRSLQTAMTFFIEFCGSMTAAQADKRSRYWKERYKKDLEELQQKETDYLAIGNELNQRWKKIAEKQ
;
A
#
# COMPACT_ATOMS: atom_id res chain seq x y z
N MET A 1 -18.16 7.57 15.94
CA MET A 1 -18.73 6.34 16.55
C MET A 1 -17.57 5.39 16.83
N SER A 2 -17.55 4.74 18.00
CA SER A 2 -16.50 3.75 18.33
C SER A 2 -16.63 2.53 17.43
N PHE A 3 -15.54 2.10 16.80
CA PHE A 3 -15.47 0.88 16.01
C PHE A 3 -15.62 -0.33 16.94
N ALA A 4 -16.76 -1.03 16.89
CA ALA A 4 -16.97 -2.23 17.69
C ALA A 4 -16.25 -3.43 17.06
N LEU A 5 -15.59 -4.24 17.87
CA LEU A 5 -14.91 -5.48 17.43
C LEU A 5 -15.93 -6.58 17.13
N THR A 6 -16.49 -6.54 15.92
CA THR A 6 -17.41 -7.56 15.40
C THR A 6 -16.91 -8.13 14.08
N LYS A 7 -17.36 -9.33 13.72
CA LYS A 7 -17.03 -9.97 12.44
C LYS A 7 -17.48 -9.10 11.25
N GLU A 8 -18.65 -8.50 11.32
CA GLU A 8 -19.18 -7.60 10.28
C GLU A 8 -18.30 -6.37 10.10
N ASN A 9 -17.93 -5.71 11.20
CA ASN A 9 -17.03 -4.55 11.15
C ASN A 9 -15.64 -4.94 10.61
N ALA A 10 -15.15 -6.15 10.91
CA ALA A 10 -13.91 -6.65 10.32
C ALA A 10 -14.01 -6.91 8.82
N VAL A 11 -15.15 -7.39 8.31
CA VAL A 11 -15.41 -7.48 6.85
C VAL A 11 -15.35 -6.09 6.22
N ILE A 12 -16.09 -5.13 6.77
CA ILE A 12 -16.14 -3.75 6.27
C ILE A 12 -14.74 -3.13 6.29
N PHE A 13 -13.99 -3.32 7.38
CA PHE A 13 -12.62 -2.84 7.50
C PHE A 13 -11.70 -3.48 6.44
N GLY A 14 -11.78 -4.81 6.27
CA GLY A 14 -11.02 -5.51 5.23
C GLY A 14 -11.34 -5.03 3.81
N GLN A 15 -12.60 -4.72 3.52
CA GLN A 15 -13.00 -4.14 2.23
C GLN A 15 -12.37 -2.76 2.00
N ARG A 16 -12.35 -1.89 3.03
CA ARG A 16 -11.70 -0.57 2.95
C ARG A 16 -10.20 -0.69 2.71
N VAL A 17 -9.53 -1.59 3.43
CA VAL A 17 -8.10 -1.86 3.24
C VAL A 17 -7.83 -2.36 1.82
N ASN A 18 -8.63 -3.32 1.33
CA ASN A 18 -8.50 -3.83 -0.03
C ASN A 18 -8.75 -2.74 -1.10
N ALA A 19 -9.67 -1.80 -0.86
CA ALA A 19 -9.87 -0.67 -1.77
C ALA A 19 -8.61 0.21 -1.87
N VAL A 20 -7.98 0.51 -0.73
CA VAL A 20 -6.72 1.28 -0.70
C VAL A 20 -5.59 0.54 -1.43
N VAL A 21 -5.43 -0.77 -1.19
CA VAL A 21 -4.41 -1.58 -1.86
C VAL A 21 -4.63 -1.64 -3.37
N ARG A 22 -5.87 -1.83 -3.82
CA ARG A 22 -6.21 -1.81 -5.25
C ARG A 22 -5.91 -0.44 -5.88
N GLY A 23 -6.32 0.64 -5.22
CA GLY A 23 -6.00 1.99 -5.67
C GLY A 23 -4.49 2.21 -5.77
N TYR A 24 -3.72 1.70 -4.81
CA TYR A 24 -2.26 1.81 -4.82
C TYR A 24 -1.64 1.05 -5.99
N ILE A 25 -2.06 -0.19 -6.23
CA ILE A 25 -1.63 -1.00 -7.39
C ILE A 25 -1.98 -0.30 -8.71
N GLU A 26 -3.15 0.32 -8.82
CA GLU A 26 -3.55 1.09 -10.00
C GLU A 26 -2.64 2.31 -10.23
N VAL A 27 -2.28 3.02 -9.16
CA VAL A 27 -1.32 4.13 -9.21
C VAL A 27 0.05 3.65 -9.68
N GLN A 28 0.56 2.55 -9.15
CA GLN A 28 1.84 1.99 -9.59
C GLN A 28 1.79 1.51 -11.04
N ASN A 29 0.71 0.87 -11.45
CA ASN A 29 0.50 0.45 -12.85
C ASN A 29 0.48 1.65 -13.81
N SER A 30 -0.02 2.80 -13.36
CA SER A 30 0.04 4.03 -14.14
C SER A 30 1.48 4.45 -14.48
N ILE A 31 2.45 4.07 -13.63
CA ILE A 31 3.89 4.28 -13.85
C ILE A 31 4.51 3.09 -14.57
N PHE A 32 4.56 1.92 -13.93
CA PHE A 32 5.43 0.80 -14.34
C PHE A 32 4.79 -0.15 -15.36
N LYS A 33 3.46 -0.30 -15.36
CA LYS A 33 2.82 -1.27 -16.26
C LYS A 33 3.03 -0.87 -17.71
N PHE A 34 3.56 -1.80 -18.50
CA PHE A 34 3.71 -1.61 -19.94
C PHE A 34 2.36 -1.32 -20.59
N SER A 35 2.37 -0.42 -21.57
CA SER A 35 1.26 -0.26 -22.50
C SER A 35 1.78 0.26 -23.83
N PHE A 36 1.18 -0.18 -24.93
CA PHE A 36 1.54 0.29 -26.28
C PHE A 36 1.45 1.82 -26.38
N LEU A 37 0.45 2.45 -25.75
CA LEU A 37 0.32 3.91 -25.74
C LEU A 37 1.51 4.60 -25.05
N LYS A 38 2.06 4.04 -23.98
CA LYS A 38 3.30 4.56 -23.35
C LYS A 38 4.51 4.37 -24.26
N ALA A 39 4.65 3.18 -24.87
CA ALA A 39 5.76 2.87 -25.77
C ALA A 39 5.76 3.77 -27.02
N LEU A 40 4.58 4.09 -27.54
CA LEU A 40 4.38 5.01 -28.67
C LEU A 40 4.42 6.49 -28.26
N GLY A 41 4.62 6.81 -26.97
CA GLY A 41 4.65 8.19 -26.47
C GLY A 41 3.29 8.90 -26.43
N LEU A 42 2.20 8.21 -26.77
CA LEU A 42 0.83 8.71 -26.79
C LEU A 42 0.23 8.86 -25.38
N LYS A 43 0.80 8.16 -24.39
CA LYS A 43 0.49 8.32 -22.96
C LYS A 43 1.76 8.66 -22.20
N ARG A 44 1.84 9.87 -21.69
CA ARG A 44 2.94 10.29 -20.80
C ARG A 44 2.78 9.66 -19.42
N VAL A 45 3.91 9.22 -18.87
CA VAL A 45 4.02 8.82 -17.47
C VAL A 45 4.15 10.09 -16.64
N ASP A 46 3.30 10.24 -15.62
CA ASP A 46 3.28 11.40 -14.73
C ASP A 46 3.55 10.94 -13.28
N PRO A 47 4.82 10.93 -12.85
CA PRO A 47 5.19 10.53 -11.50
C PRO A 47 4.64 11.49 -10.44
N ALA A 48 4.51 12.79 -10.74
CA ALA A 48 3.98 13.76 -9.79
C ALA A 48 2.50 13.50 -9.48
N ALA A 49 1.69 13.23 -10.50
CA ALA A 49 0.29 12.83 -10.31
C ALA A 49 0.15 11.50 -9.57
N ALA A 50 1.03 10.53 -9.85
CA ALA A 50 1.05 9.26 -9.12
C ALA A 50 1.42 9.44 -7.65
N ALA A 51 2.42 10.26 -7.35
CA ALA A 51 2.81 10.60 -5.98
C ALA A 51 1.66 11.26 -5.20
N ALA A 52 0.94 12.19 -5.82
CA ALA A 52 -0.22 12.84 -5.19
C ALA A 52 -1.33 11.83 -4.84
N LYS A 53 -1.66 10.92 -5.77
CA LYS A 53 -2.67 9.87 -5.54
C LYS A 53 -2.23 8.87 -4.47
N ALA A 54 -0.98 8.42 -4.50
CA ALA A 54 -0.42 7.58 -3.45
C ALA A 54 -0.42 8.29 -2.09
N GLY A 55 -0.18 9.60 -2.06
CA GLY A 55 -0.27 10.42 -0.85
C GLY A 55 -1.67 10.44 -0.24
N ALA A 56 -2.72 10.55 -1.06
CA ALA A 56 -4.10 10.46 -0.59
C ALA A 56 -4.42 9.08 0.02
N LEU A 57 -4.05 8.00 -0.69
CA LEU A 57 -4.23 6.63 -0.22
C LEU A 57 -3.44 6.34 1.07
N ARG A 58 -2.25 6.92 1.21
CA ARG A 58 -1.45 6.81 2.44
C ARG A 58 -2.14 7.48 3.63
N THR A 59 -2.81 8.61 3.42
CA THR A 59 -3.60 9.29 4.45
C THR A 59 -4.81 8.45 4.85
N GLU A 60 -5.50 7.81 3.90
CA GLU A 60 -6.57 6.86 4.21
C GLU A 60 -6.06 5.66 5.01
N ALA A 61 -4.90 5.10 4.62
CA ALA A 61 -4.24 4.03 5.38
C ALA A 61 -3.85 4.47 6.80
N GLN A 62 -3.43 5.73 6.98
CA GLN A 62 -3.13 6.30 8.30
C GLN A 62 -4.37 6.34 9.18
N SER A 63 -5.49 6.87 8.64
CA SER A 63 -6.77 6.91 9.36
C SER A 63 -7.20 5.51 9.81
N MET A 64 -7.08 4.51 8.92
CA MET A 64 -7.38 3.12 9.26
C MET A 64 -6.44 2.56 10.33
N LEU A 65 -5.15 2.89 10.28
CA LEU A 65 -4.19 2.46 11.31
C LEU A 65 -4.54 3.07 12.68
N ASP A 66 -4.96 4.32 12.71
CA ASP A 66 -5.35 5.00 13.95
C ASP A 66 -6.64 4.41 14.52
N GLU A 67 -7.64 4.09 13.67
CA GLU A 67 -8.83 3.32 14.10
C GLU A 67 -8.45 2.00 14.78
N VAL A 68 -7.50 1.25 14.23
CA VAL A 68 -7.06 -0.04 14.82
C VAL A 68 -6.23 0.18 16.08
N ARG A 69 -5.53 1.30 16.23
CA ARG A 69 -4.74 1.63 17.44
C ARG A 69 -5.63 1.91 18.65
N GLU A 70 -6.79 2.54 18.44
CA GLU A 70 -7.77 2.82 19.50
C GLU A 70 -8.46 1.55 20.04
N LEU A 71 -8.33 0.42 19.34
CA LEU A 71 -8.90 -0.85 19.79
C LEU A 71 -8.10 -1.44 20.96
N LYS A 72 -8.83 -1.81 22.01
CA LYS A 72 -8.33 -2.68 23.08
C LYS A 72 -8.37 -4.11 22.56
N LEU A 73 -7.20 -4.65 22.24
CA LEU A 73 -7.03 -6.00 21.70
C LEU A 73 -6.41 -6.90 22.76
N GLU A 74 -6.99 -8.09 22.91
CA GLU A 74 -6.56 -9.12 23.86
C GLU A 74 -6.10 -10.37 23.10
N ALA A 75 -5.03 -11.01 23.58
CA ALA A 75 -4.53 -12.24 22.97
C ALA A 75 -5.48 -13.42 23.19
N GLY A 76 -5.53 -14.37 22.25
CA GLY A 76 -6.37 -15.57 22.34
C GLY A 76 -7.76 -15.43 21.71
N ASP A 77 -8.25 -14.21 21.47
CA ASP A 77 -9.42 -13.98 20.63
C ASP A 77 -9.02 -13.89 19.14
N PRO A 78 -9.56 -14.73 18.24
CA PRO A 78 -9.20 -14.72 16.82
C PRO A 78 -9.41 -13.38 16.11
N LEU A 79 -10.47 -12.63 16.46
CA LEU A 79 -10.77 -11.34 15.87
C LEU A 79 -9.76 -10.29 16.36
N HIS A 80 -9.42 -10.33 17.64
CA HIS A 80 -8.40 -9.44 18.20
C HIS A 80 -7.04 -9.69 17.56
N GLU A 81 -6.65 -10.95 17.41
CA GLU A 81 -5.41 -11.33 16.73
C GLU A 81 -5.38 -10.87 15.27
N PHE A 82 -6.50 -10.93 14.54
CA PHE A 82 -6.62 -10.37 13.19
C PHE A 82 -6.30 -8.87 13.18
N PHE A 83 -6.88 -8.09 14.09
CA PHE A 83 -6.58 -6.65 14.19
C PHE A 83 -5.16 -6.37 14.71
N MET A 84 -4.58 -7.23 15.55
CA MET A 84 -3.19 -7.13 15.96
C MET A 84 -2.24 -7.29 14.76
N THR A 85 -2.51 -8.21 13.83
CA THR A 85 -1.76 -8.38 12.58
C THR A 85 -2.07 -7.28 11.56
N MET A 86 -3.26 -6.67 11.61
CA MET A 86 -3.63 -5.55 10.72
C MET A 86 -2.78 -4.30 10.97
N ARG A 87 -2.37 -4.06 12.22
CA ARG A 87 -1.50 -2.92 12.59
C ARG A 87 -0.15 -2.94 11.84
N PRO A 88 0.69 -3.99 11.92
CA PRO A 88 1.95 -4.04 11.18
C PRO A 88 1.72 -4.10 9.66
N TYR A 89 0.61 -4.69 9.18
CA TYR A 89 0.27 -4.67 7.76
C TYR A 89 0.11 -3.23 7.23
N LEU A 90 -0.76 -2.43 7.89
CA LEU A 90 -1.00 -1.04 7.49
C LEU A 90 0.28 -0.19 7.60
N ARG A 91 1.09 -0.38 8.65
CA ARG A 91 2.39 0.31 8.78
C ARG A 91 3.35 -0.03 7.65
N SER A 92 3.44 -1.31 7.28
CA SER A 92 4.31 -1.75 6.20
C SER A 92 3.83 -1.23 4.84
N LEU A 93 2.51 -1.26 4.59
CA LEU A 93 1.89 -0.64 3.42
C LEU A 93 2.22 0.86 3.31
N GLN A 94 2.09 1.61 4.41
CA GLN A 94 2.44 3.03 4.44
C GLN A 94 3.93 3.30 4.20
N THR A 95 4.80 2.41 4.67
CA THR A 95 6.24 2.46 4.40
C THR A 95 6.50 2.31 2.90
N ALA A 96 5.85 1.33 2.26
CA ALA A 96 5.96 1.14 0.81
C ALA A 96 5.42 2.34 0.03
N MET A 97 4.25 2.88 0.41
CA MET A 97 3.66 4.08 -0.22
C MET A 97 4.55 5.31 -0.08
N THR A 98 5.14 5.53 1.10
CA THR A 98 6.04 6.67 1.35
C THR A 98 7.27 6.58 0.45
N PHE A 99 7.88 5.41 0.37
CA PHE A 99 9.01 5.20 -0.52
C PHE A 99 8.62 5.37 -2.00
N PHE A 100 7.46 4.86 -2.42
CA PHE A 100 6.96 5.07 -3.78
C PHE A 100 6.74 6.57 -4.11
N ILE A 101 6.25 7.36 -3.15
CA ILE A 101 6.09 8.81 -3.30
C ILE A 101 7.46 9.49 -3.50
N GLU A 102 8.46 9.14 -2.69
CA GLU A 102 9.84 9.65 -2.80
C GLU A 102 10.50 9.24 -4.12
N PHE A 103 10.28 7.99 -4.54
CA PHE A 103 10.71 7.46 -5.83
C PHE A 103 10.09 8.27 -6.98
N CYS A 104 8.77 8.49 -6.95
CA CYS A 104 8.09 9.33 -7.93
C CYS A 104 8.61 10.78 -7.93
N GLY A 105 8.96 11.33 -6.76
CA GLY A 105 9.62 12.64 -6.65
C GLY A 105 10.97 12.67 -7.35
N SER A 106 11.79 11.63 -7.15
CA SER A 106 13.09 11.47 -7.82
C SER A 106 12.94 11.34 -9.34
N MET A 107 11.94 10.57 -9.80
CA MET A 107 11.59 10.48 -11.22
C MET A 107 11.16 11.82 -11.81
N THR A 108 10.33 12.58 -11.09
CA THR A 108 9.86 13.91 -11.53
C THR A 108 11.03 14.87 -11.72
N ALA A 109 11.94 14.93 -10.73
CA ALA A 109 13.15 15.76 -10.83
C ALA A 109 14.04 15.32 -12.01
N ALA A 110 14.20 14.01 -12.23
CA ALA A 110 14.98 13.48 -13.33
C ALA A 110 14.34 13.68 -14.71
N GLN A 111 13.01 13.84 -14.80
CA GLN A 111 12.32 14.21 -16.04
C GLN A 111 12.53 15.69 -16.38
N ALA A 112 12.63 16.56 -15.37
CA ALA A 112 12.89 17.99 -15.56
C ALA A 112 14.35 18.28 -15.93
N ASP A 113 15.30 17.48 -15.44
CA ASP A 113 16.73 17.62 -15.72
C ASP A 113 17.23 16.66 -16.82
N LYS A 114 17.48 17.22 -18.01
CA LYS A 114 18.03 16.48 -19.17
C LYS A 114 19.42 15.89 -18.93
N ARG A 115 20.16 16.34 -17.91
CA ARG A 115 21.50 15.82 -17.55
C ARG A 115 21.45 14.82 -16.39
N SER A 116 20.26 14.51 -15.87
CA SER A 116 20.11 13.63 -14.73
C SER A 116 20.67 12.23 -15.01
N ARG A 117 21.55 11.76 -14.12
CA ARG A 117 22.08 10.38 -14.15
C ARG A 117 21.16 9.37 -13.46
N TYR A 118 20.06 9.85 -12.89
CA TYR A 118 19.12 9.06 -12.10
C TYR A 118 18.71 7.75 -12.77
N TRP A 119 18.32 7.81 -14.05
CA TRP A 119 17.87 6.67 -14.84
C TRP A 119 18.94 5.59 -15.03
N LYS A 120 20.23 5.96 -15.00
CA LYS A 120 21.36 5.04 -15.18
C LYS A 120 21.88 4.48 -13.86
N GLU A 121 21.91 5.29 -12.81
CA GLU A 121 22.67 4.98 -11.59
C GLU A 121 21.79 4.57 -10.40
N ARG A 122 20.58 5.13 -10.28
CA ARG A 122 19.77 5.02 -9.06
C ARG A 122 18.41 4.36 -9.28
N TYR A 123 17.79 4.56 -10.44
CA TYR A 123 16.45 4.04 -10.76
C TYR A 123 16.30 2.54 -10.47
N LYS A 124 17.28 1.72 -10.87
CA LYS A 124 17.22 0.26 -10.63
C LYS A 124 17.23 -0.07 -9.14
N LYS A 125 18.06 0.62 -8.34
CA LYS A 125 18.14 0.40 -6.89
C LYS A 125 16.86 0.82 -6.19
N ASP A 126 16.31 1.98 -6.57
CA ASP A 126 15.02 2.43 -6.03
C ASP A 126 13.90 1.44 -6.39
N LEU A 127 13.91 0.88 -7.60
CA LEU A 127 12.93 -0.14 -8.00
C LEU A 127 13.04 -1.43 -7.18
N GLU A 128 14.27 -1.93 -6.96
CA GLU A 128 14.52 -3.11 -6.12
C GLU A 128 14.12 -2.86 -4.66
N GLU A 129 14.42 -1.68 -4.12
CA GLU A 129 14.02 -1.32 -2.77
C GLU A 129 12.49 -1.20 -2.62
N LEU A 130 11.81 -0.62 -3.63
CA LEU A 130 10.35 -0.61 -3.65
C LEU A 130 9.81 -2.03 -3.58
N GLN A 131 10.27 -2.93 -4.48
CA GLN A 131 9.83 -4.33 -4.53
C GLN A 131 10.02 -5.06 -3.19
N GLN A 132 11.11 -4.80 -2.48
CA GLN A 132 11.32 -5.37 -1.15
C GLN A 132 10.26 -4.88 -0.16
N LYS A 133 10.03 -3.56 -0.07
CA LYS A 133 9.00 -3.00 0.82
C LYS A 133 7.60 -3.52 0.48
N GLU A 134 7.33 -3.79 -0.79
CA GLU A 134 6.06 -4.38 -1.19
C GLU A 134 5.91 -5.84 -0.76
N THR A 135 6.99 -6.60 -0.89
CA THR A 135 7.04 -7.98 -0.43
C THR A 135 6.77 -8.07 1.08
N ASP A 136 7.31 -7.12 1.86
CA ASP A 136 7.14 -7.09 3.31
C ASP A 136 5.65 -6.95 3.72
N TYR A 137 4.89 -6.02 3.12
CA TYR A 137 3.47 -5.89 3.48
C TYR A 137 2.63 -7.05 2.92
N LEU A 138 2.98 -7.61 1.75
CA LEU A 138 2.27 -8.76 1.18
C LEU A 138 2.46 -10.03 2.03
N ALA A 139 3.64 -10.23 2.63
CA ALA A 139 3.90 -11.33 3.55
C ALA A 139 2.95 -11.27 4.77
N ILE A 140 2.78 -10.08 5.36
CA ILE A 140 1.83 -9.87 6.46
C ILE A 140 0.38 -10.04 5.97
N GLY A 141 0.08 -9.61 4.74
CA GLY A 141 -1.24 -9.80 4.11
C GLY A 141 -1.62 -11.27 3.96
N ASN A 142 -0.65 -12.15 3.66
CA ASN A 142 -0.89 -13.59 3.63
C ASN A 142 -1.24 -14.15 5.01
N GLU A 143 -0.58 -13.67 6.07
CA GLU A 143 -0.94 -14.03 7.45
C GLU A 143 -2.36 -13.57 7.80
N LEU A 144 -2.73 -12.34 7.43
CA LEU A 144 -4.09 -11.82 7.61
C LEU A 144 -5.14 -12.70 6.93
N ASN A 145 -4.88 -13.13 5.69
CA ASN A 145 -5.78 -14.01 4.96
C ASN A 145 -5.93 -15.38 5.65
N GLN A 146 -4.85 -15.95 6.19
CA GLN A 146 -4.91 -17.20 6.95
C GLN A 146 -5.71 -17.05 8.24
N ARG A 147 -5.51 -15.95 8.97
CA ARG A 147 -6.29 -15.64 10.19
C ARG A 147 -7.76 -15.46 9.87
N TRP A 148 -8.08 -14.74 8.80
CA TRP A 148 -9.46 -14.55 8.35
C TRP A 148 -10.16 -15.87 8.01
N LYS A 149 -9.48 -16.78 7.31
CA LYS A 149 -10.03 -18.13 7.01
C LYS A 149 -10.42 -18.87 8.29
N LYS A 150 -9.58 -18.86 9.33
CA LYS A 150 -9.89 -19.49 10.62
C LYS A 150 -11.11 -18.88 11.32
N ILE A 151 -11.32 -17.57 11.17
CA ILE A 151 -12.50 -16.86 11.71
C ILE A 151 -13.76 -17.19 10.88
N ALA A 152 -13.60 -17.38 9.58
CA ALA A 152 -14.69 -17.74 8.68
C ALA A 152 -15.14 -19.20 8.85
N GLU A 153 -14.19 -20.13 9.07
CA GLU A 153 -14.40 -21.59 9.18
C GLU A 153 -14.94 -22.07 10.53
N LYS A 154 -14.85 -21.28 11.61
CA LYS A 154 -15.44 -21.62 12.93
C LYS A 154 -16.97 -21.41 13.00
N GLN A 155 -17.66 -21.62 11.88
CA GLN A 155 -19.13 -21.61 11.75
C GLN A 155 -19.62 -23.03 11.44
#